data_AF-A0A258BPA9-F1
#
_entry.id   AF-A0A258BPA9-F1
#
_cell.length_a   1.000
_cell.length_b   1.000
_cell.length_c   1.000
_cell.angle_alpha   90.00
_cell.angle_beta   90.00
_cell.angle_gamma   90.00
#
_symmetry.space_group_name_H-M   'P 1'
#
loop_
_entity.id
_entity.type
_entity.pdbx_description
1 polymer ?
#
loop_
_entity_poly.entity_id
_entity_poly.type
_entity_poly.pdbx_seq_one_letter_code
_entity_poly.pdbx_strand_id
1 'polypeptide(L)'
;MKKSTVAFSAVTLLLLVLIGFGIWMMISQQNNQSQRAPQDTTVKQKKTFTMDEVASHNSRTDCWTIISGQVYELTDFINRHPGGDEVL
;
A
#
# COMPACT_ATOMS: atom_id res chain seq x y z
N MET A 1 51.80 -6.51 -35.05
CA MET A 1 50.43 -6.01 -35.27
C MET A 1 49.45 -6.76 -34.34
N LYS A 2 49.38 -6.42 -33.04
CA LYS A 2 48.46 -7.08 -32.06
C LYS A 2 47.91 -6.11 -30.99
N LYS A 3 48.33 -4.84 -31.01
CA LYS A 3 48.03 -3.87 -29.94
C LYS A 3 46.62 -3.27 -30.06
N SER A 4 46.11 -3.05 -31.29
CA SER A 4 44.77 -2.48 -31.49
C SER A 4 43.63 -3.43 -31.17
N THR A 5 43.74 -4.74 -31.45
CA THR A 5 42.70 -5.71 -31.08
C THR A 5 42.52 -5.82 -29.57
N VAL A 6 43.62 -5.71 -28.80
CA VAL A 6 43.59 -5.67 -27.34
C VAL A 6 42.94 -4.38 -26.85
N ALA A 7 43.18 -3.24 -27.50
CA ALA A 7 42.53 -1.98 -27.16
C ALA A 7 41.01 -2.01 -27.47
N PHE A 8 40.59 -2.55 -28.61
CA PHE A 8 39.16 -2.71 -28.93
C PHE A 8 38.47 -3.71 -28.00
N SER A 9 39.16 -4.81 -27.64
CA SER A 9 38.67 -5.77 -26.63
C SER A 9 38.53 -5.13 -25.25
N ALA A 10 39.51 -4.32 -24.83
CA ALA A 10 39.44 -3.61 -23.57
C ALA A 10 38.31 -2.57 -23.53
N VAL A 11 38.10 -1.83 -24.62
CA VAL A 11 37.01 -0.83 -24.71
C VAL A 11 35.63 -1.51 -24.76
N THR A 12 35.48 -2.62 -25.47
CA THR A 12 34.22 -3.37 -25.51
C THR A 12 33.89 -4.03 -24.16
N LEU A 13 34.88 -4.60 -23.47
CA LEU A 13 34.69 -5.11 -22.11
C LEU A 13 34.32 -3.99 -21.13
N LEU A 14 34.94 -2.82 -21.25
CA LEU A 14 34.64 -1.67 -20.39
C LEU A 14 33.22 -1.14 -20.64
N LEU A 15 32.78 -1.06 -21.89
CA LEU A 15 31.40 -0.69 -22.23
C LEU A 15 30.37 -1.72 -21.74
N LEU A 16 30.66 -3.03 -21.85
CA LEU A 16 29.77 -4.09 -21.34
C LEU A 16 29.66 -4.06 -19.81
N VAL A 17 30.75 -3.76 -19.10
CA VAL A 17 30.73 -3.60 -17.64
C VAL A 17 29.90 -2.38 -17.23
N LEU A 18 30.03 -1.26 -17.94
CA LEU A 18 29.24 -0.05 -17.66
C LEU A 18 27.74 -0.25 -17.92
N ILE A 19 27.38 -0.90 -19.04
CA ILE A 19 25.98 -1.22 -19.37
C ILE A 19 25.40 -2.22 -18.37
N GLY A 20 26.16 -3.26 -18.01
CA GLY A 20 25.74 -4.25 -17.01
C GLY A 20 25.55 -3.65 -15.61
N PHE A 21 26.45 -2.77 -15.18
CA PHE A 21 26.32 -2.06 -13.90
C PHE A 21 25.09 -1.14 -13.88
N GLY A 22 24.80 -0.43 -14.99
CA GLY A 22 23.60 0.41 -15.10
C GLY A 22 22.29 -0.38 -15.06
N ILE A 23 22.20 -1.51 -15.77
CA ILE A 23 21.02 -2.39 -15.75
C ILE A 23 20.83 -3.00 -14.36
N TRP A 24 21.92 -3.46 -13.71
CA TRP A 24 21.86 -3.97 -12.35
C TRP A 24 21.44 -2.90 -11.33
N MET A 25 21.93 -1.67 -11.46
CA MET A 25 21.53 -0.54 -10.61
C MET A 25 20.04 -0.20 -10.79
N MET A 26 19.53 -0.27 -12.02
CA MET A 26 18.12 0.02 -12.33
C MET A 26 17.17 -1.08 -11.82
N ILE A 27 17.56 -2.35 -11.94
CA ILE A 27 16.82 -3.50 -11.37
C ILE A 27 16.90 -3.48 -9.83
N SER A 28 18.07 -3.15 -9.27
CA SER A 28 18.29 -3.02 -7.83
C SER A 28 17.45 -1.90 -7.21
N GLN A 29 17.21 -0.80 -7.93
CA GLN A 29 16.35 0.28 -7.46
C GLN A 29 14.87 -0.13 -7.35
N GLN A 30 14.38 -1.04 -8.20
CA GLN A 30 13.01 -1.57 -8.07
C GLN A 30 12.87 -2.51 -6.87
N ASN A 31 13.91 -3.27 -6.52
CA ASN A 31 13.87 -4.19 -5.38
C ASN A 31 13.81 -3.46 -4.02
N ASN A 32 14.33 -2.22 -3.97
CA ASN A 32 14.26 -1.35 -2.79
C ASN A 32 13.02 -0.44 -2.78
N GLN A 33 12.12 -0.55 -3.76
CA GLN A 33 10.90 0.25 -3.89
C GLN A 33 9.62 -0.50 -3.55
N SER A 34 9.72 -1.70 -2.96
CA SER A 34 8.58 -2.28 -2.21
C SER A 34 8.32 -1.61 -0.85
N GLN A 35 8.99 -0.50 -0.54
CA GLN A 35 8.55 0.45 0.49
C GLN A 35 8.40 1.86 -0.09
N ARG A 36 7.51 2.00 -1.08
CA ARG A 36 6.91 3.28 -1.43
C ARG A 36 5.52 3.36 -0.77
N ALA A 37 5.30 4.46 -0.04
CA ALA A 37 4.20 4.75 0.88
C ALA A 37 4.32 4.04 2.25
N PRO A 38 3.84 4.64 3.37
CA PRO A 38 3.45 3.87 4.53
C PRO A 38 2.30 2.95 4.09
N GLN A 39 2.68 1.81 3.54
CA GLN A 39 1.82 0.65 3.42
C GLN A 39 1.64 0.19 4.87
N ASP A 40 0.58 0.70 5.49
CA ASP A 40 0.00 0.16 6.71
C ASP A 40 -0.29 -1.32 6.45
N THR A 41 0.74 -2.14 6.65
CA THR A 41 0.66 -3.58 6.65
C THR A 41 0.23 -3.99 8.05
N THR A 42 -0.74 -3.28 8.64
CA THR A 42 -1.61 -3.95 9.59
C THR A 42 -2.30 -5.03 8.80
N VAL A 43 -1.92 -6.28 9.09
CA VAL A 43 -2.87 -7.38 9.02
C VAL A 43 -4.12 -6.82 9.71
N LYS A 44 -5.15 -6.43 8.95
CA LYS A 44 -6.40 -5.90 9.50
C LYS A 44 -7.04 -7.08 10.22
N GLN A 45 -6.61 -7.30 11.45
CA GLN A 45 -7.12 -8.30 12.35
C GLN A 45 -8.63 -8.07 12.38
N LYS A 46 -9.40 -9.09 11.99
CA LYS A 46 -10.85 -9.01 12.08
C LYS A 46 -11.21 -8.91 13.55
N LYS A 47 -11.43 -7.67 14.02
CA LYS A 47 -11.92 -7.42 15.36
C LYS A 47 -13.34 -7.96 15.43
N THR A 48 -13.58 -8.81 16.43
CA THR A 48 -14.91 -9.31 16.74
C THR A 48 -15.48 -8.42 17.83
N PHE A 49 -16.77 -8.14 17.75
CA PHE A 49 -17.49 -7.31 18.69
C PHE A 49 -18.67 -8.10 19.24
N THR A 50 -19.05 -7.82 20.49
CA THR A 50 -20.30 -8.36 21.05
C THR A 50 -21.47 -7.49 20.64
N MET A 51 -22.69 -8.03 20.66
CA MET A 51 -23.89 -7.24 20.37
C MET A 51 -24.06 -6.08 21.37
N ASP A 52 -23.76 -6.32 22.65
CA ASP A 52 -23.86 -5.28 23.69
C ASP A 52 -22.85 -4.15 23.48
N GLU A 53 -21.64 -4.47 23.03
CA GLU A 53 -20.62 -3.47 22.67
C GLU A 53 -21.14 -2.59 21.53
N VAL A 54 -21.60 -3.19 20.43
CA VAL A 54 -22.13 -2.42 19.29
C VAL A 54 -23.37 -1.62 19.67
N ALA A 55 -24.26 -2.17 20.49
CA ALA A 55 -25.48 -1.50 20.94
C ALA A 55 -25.21 -0.26 21.82
N SER A 56 -24.04 -0.18 22.46
CA SER A 56 -23.64 0.98 23.25
C SER A 56 -23.27 2.20 22.39
N HIS A 57 -22.96 1.99 21.10
CA HIS A 57 -22.61 3.04 20.13
C HIS A 57 -23.84 3.47 19.33
N ASN A 58 -24.78 4.15 19.99
CA ASN A 58 -26.10 4.48 19.46
C ASN A 58 -26.42 5.98 19.42
N SER A 59 -25.39 6.83 19.37
CA SER A 59 -25.56 8.29 19.42
C SER A 59 -25.03 8.96 18.15
N ARG A 60 -25.48 10.19 17.86
CA ARG A 60 -25.04 10.93 16.65
C ARG A 60 -23.52 11.14 16.59
N THR A 61 -22.87 11.24 17.73
CA THR A 61 -21.41 11.43 17.83
C THR A 61 -20.64 10.13 18.00
N ASP A 62 -21.34 9.00 18.05
CA ASP A 62 -20.79 7.66 18.23
C ASP A 62 -21.84 6.63 17.79
N CYS A 63 -21.91 6.40 16.47
CA CYS A 63 -22.95 5.60 15.83
C CYS A 63 -22.33 4.42 15.11
N TRP A 64 -22.66 3.21 15.54
CA TRP A 64 -22.26 1.98 14.88
C TRP A 64 -23.50 1.23 14.38
N THR A 65 -23.35 0.51 13.27
CA THR A 65 -24.41 -0.34 12.71
C THR A 65 -23.88 -1.70 12.28
N ILE A 66 -24.78 -2.67 12.14
CA ILE A 66 -24.45 -4.01 11.67
C ILE A 66 -25.15 -4.24 10.33
N ILE A 67 -24.36 -4.41 9.26
CA ILE A 67 -24.85 -4.72 7.92
C ILE A 67 -24.24 -6.04 7.48
N SER A 68 -25.07 -7.02 7.15
CA SER A 68 -24.62 -8.36 6.73
C SER A 68 -23.63 -9.01 7.71
N GLY A 69 -23.86 -8.82 9.01
CA GLY A 69 -23.03 -9.38 10.09
C GLY A 69 -21.68 -8.69 10.29
N GLN A 70 -21.44 -7.54 9.65
CA GLN A 70 -20.25 -6.73 9.84
C GLN A 70 -20.59 -5.43 10.55
N VAL A 71 -19.71 -5.00 11.45
CA VAL A 71 -19.84 -3.76 12.21
C VAL A 71 -19.23 -2.61 11.41
N TYR A 72 -19.99 -1.53 11.27
CA TYR A 72 -19.59 -0.30 10.61
C TYR A 72 -19.73 0.86 11.57
N GLU A 73 -18.69 1.68 11.67
CA GLU A 73 -18.72 2.96 12.36
C GLU A 73 -19.18 4.03 11.36
N LEU A 74 -20.27 4.72 11.67
CA LEU A 74 -21.00 5.61 10.75
C LEU A 74 -21.03 7.06 11.21
N THR A 75 -20.33 7.44 12.28
CA THR A 75 -20.44 8.79 12.89
C THR A 75 -20.26 9.90 11.85
N ASP A 76 -19.25 9.79 11.00
CA ASP A 76 -18.94 10.76 9.94
C ASP A 76 -19.86 10.68 8.70
N PHE A 77 -20.68 9.63 8.64
CA PHE A 77 -21.61 9.39 7.53
C PHE A 77 -23.00 9.97 7.78
N ILE A 78 -23.42 10.09 9.04
CA ILE A 78 -24.79 10.50 9.42
C ILE A 78 -25.24 11.77 8.67
N ASN A 79 -24.42 12.83 8.67
CA ASN A 79 -24.77 14.12 8.04
C ASN A 79 -24.71 14.09 6.50
N ARG A 80 -24.13 13.05 5.91
CA ARG A 80 -23.98 12.90 4.46
C ARG A 80 -24.92 11.84 3.89
N HIS A 81 -25.75 11.23 4.74
CA HIS A 81 -26.70 10.24 4.31
C HIS A 81 -27.77 10.88 3.41
N PRO A 82 -27.95 10.42 2.14
CA PRO A 82 -28.87 11.05 1.21
C PRO A 82 -30.34 11.05 1.65
N GLY A 83 -30.71 10.13 2.55
CA GLY A 83 -32.06 10.05 3.14
C GLY A 83 -32.25 10.87 4.41
N GLY A 84 -31.26 11.68 4.82
CA GLY A 84 -31.26 12.36 6.11
C GLY A 84 -30.74 11.49 7.26
N ASP A 85 -30.47 12.13 8.40
CA ASP A 85 -30.03 11.49 9.65
C ASP A 85 -31.18 10.81 10.40
N GLU A 86 -32.42 11.21 10.13
CA GLU A 86 -33.63 10.70 10.77
C GLU A 86 -33.94 9.21 10.52
N VAL A 87 -33.31 8.61 9.50
CA VAL A 87 -33.50 7.20 9.11
C VAL A 87 -32.36 6.28 9.54
N LEU A 88 -31.35 6.80 10.25
CA LEU A 88 -30.20 6.06 10.77
C LEU A 88 -30.28 5.93 12.29
#